data_AF-A0AAD4QI90-F1
#
_entry.id   AF-A0AAD4QI90-F1
#
_cell.length_a   1.000
_cell.length_b   1.000
_cell.length_c   1.000
_cell.angle_alpha   90.00
_cell.angle_beta   90.00
_cell.angle_gamma   90.00
#
_symmetry.space_group_name_H-M   'P 1'
#
loop_
_entity.id
_entity.type
_entity.pdbx_description
1 polymer ?
#
loop_
_entity_poly.entity_id
_entity_poly.type
_entity_poly.pdbx_seq_one_letter_code
_entity_poly.pdbx_strand_id
1 'polypeptide(L)' 'MANLNRSAKSSSDWNIYDLNAYNIQTQQEDTATFFGDSNLPLPVIDEEIITTVSPG' A
#
# COMPACT_ATOMS: atom_id res chain seq x y z
N MET A 1 -9.94 -39.16 11.54
CA MET A 1 -9.02 -38.02 11.33
C MET A 1 -9.86 -36.75 11.26
N ALA A 2 -9.58 -35.74 12.07
CA ALA A 2 -10.32 -34.48 12.04
C ALA A 2 -9.62 -33.49 11.11
N ASN A 3 -10.34 -32.95 10.13
CA ASN A 3 -9.84 -31.86 9.29
C ASN A 3 -10.04 -30.55 10.07
N LEU A 4 -8.97 -30.01 10.64
CA LEU A 4 -9.01 -28.69 11.25
C LEU A 4 -8.93 -27.65 10.13
N ASN A 5 -10.05 -27.01 9.81
CA ASN A 5 -10.08 -25.92 8.84
C ASN A 5 -9.30 -24.73 9.42
N ARG A 6 -8.10 -24.48 8.90
CA ARG A 6 -7.31 -23.28 9.23
C ARG A 6 -7.54 -22.22 8.16
N SER A 7 -8.67 -21.54 8.25
CA SER A 7 -8.90 -20.32 7.48
C SER A 7 -8.20 -19.15 8.18
N ALA A 8 -7.49 -18.32 7.42
CA ALA A 8 -7.01 -17.04 7.92
C ALA A 8 -8.20 -16.17 8.32
N LYS A 9 -8.06 -15.46 9.44
CA LYS A 9 -9.05 -14.50 9.92
C LYS A 9 -9.03 -13.25 9.02
N SER A 10 -10.20 -12.71 8.68
CA SER A 10 -10.30 -11.45 7.92
C SER A 10 -9.58 -10.34 8.66
N SER A 11 -8.89 -9.45 7.93
CA SER A 11 -8.16 -8.32 8.49
C SER A 11 -9.03 -7.44 9.41
N SER A 12 -10.32 -7.27 9.05
CA SER A 12 -11.30 -6.51 9.82
C SER A 12 -11.63 -7.09 11.19
N ASP A 13 -11.40 -8.39 11.38
CA ASP A 13 -11.88 -9.11 12.56
C ASP A 13 -10.81 -9.15 13.65
N TRP A 14 -9.55 -8.81 13.33
CA TRP A 14 -8.44 -8.77 14.29
C TRP A 14 -8.64 -7.65 15.29
N ASN A 15 -8.57 -7.98 16.58
CA ASN A 15 -8.53 -7.00 17.65
C ASN A 15 -7.15 -6.98 18.32
N ILE A 16 -6.94 -6.02 19.23
CA ILE A 16 -5.63 -5.85 19.89
C ILE A 16 -5.23 -7.04 20.78
N TYR A 17 -6.18 -7.76 21.36
CA TYR A 17 -5.91 -8.96 22.16
C TYR A 17 -5.47 -10.12 21.27
N ASP A 18 -6.09 -10.28 20.10
CA ASP A 18 -5.67 -11.27 19.10
C ASP A 18 -4.24 -10.99 18.63
N LEU A 19 -3.95 -9.74 18.27
CA LEU A 19 -2.60 -9.34 17.82
C LEU A 19 -1.54 -9.66 18.89
N ASN A 20 -1.84 -9.36 20.16
CA ASN A 20 -0.93 -9.68 21.27
C ASN A 20 -0.77 -11.20 21.46
N ALA A 21 -1.86 -11.96 21.47
CA ALA A 21 -1.84 -13.41 21.66
C ALA A 21 -1.00 -14.14 20.59
N TYR A 22 -0.99 -13.61 19.36
CA TYR A 22 -0.20 -14.14 18.25
C TYR A 22 1.15 -13.43 18.05
N ASN A 23 1.53 -12.50 18.95
CA ASN A 23 2.73 -11.68 18.85
C ASN A 23 2.91 -10.98 17.49
N ILE A 24 1.80 -10.43 16.97
CA ILE A 24 1.76 -9.67 15.72
C ILE A 24 1.85 -8.19 16.03
N GLN A 25 2.70 -7.47 15.29
CA GLN A 25 2.85 -6.03 15.38
C GLN A 25 2.50 -5.38 14.03
N THR A 26 1.65 -4.37 14.05
CA THR A 26 1.25 -3.60 12.87
C THR A 26 2.02 -2.29 12.83
N GLN A 27 2.58 -1.95 11.67
CA GLN A 27 3.18 -0.64 11.41
C GLN A 27 2.36 0.08 10.35
N GLN A 28 2.16 1.38 10.53
CA GLN A 28 1.54 2.22 9.49
C GLN A 28 2.64 2.72 8.57
N GLU A 29 2.51 2.42 7.29
CA GLU A 29 3.45 2.82 6.23
C GLU A 29 2.66 3.45 5.09
N ASP A 30 3.24 4.47 4.46
CA ASP A 30 2.66 5.03 3.23
C ASP A 30 2.91 4.09 2.05
N THR A 31 2.16 4.28 0.97
CA THR A 31 2.21 3.40 -0.21
C THR A 31 3.59 3.42 -0.88
N ALA A 32 4.24 4.57 -0.97
CA ALA A 32 5.54 4.68 -1.64
C ALA A 32 6.61 3.95 -0.84
N THR A 33 6.64 4.14 0.49
CA THR A 33 7.53 3.41 1.39
C THR A 33 7.27 1.90 1.35
N PHE A 34 6.01 1.47 1.33
CA PHE A 34 5.64 0.05 1.31
C PHE A 34 6.05 -0.65 0.01
N PHE A 35 5.80 -0.04 -1.15
CA PHE A 35 6.14 -0.62 -2.45
C PHE A 35 7.59 -0.39 -2.87
N GLY A 36 8.35 0.39 -2.10
CA GLY A 36 9.72 0.75 -2.42
C GLY A 36 9.82 1.69 -3.63
N ASP A 37 8.76 2.46 -3.88
CA ASP A 37 8.78 3.46 -4.94
C ASP A 37 9.71 4.59 -4.50
N SER A 38 10.83 4.72 -5.22
CA SER A 38 11.64 5.92 -5.12
C SER A 38 10.77 7.11 -5.47
N ASN A 39 10.71 8.10 -4.58
CA ASN A 39 10.14 9.41 -4.87
C ASN A 39 10.94 10.05 -6.01
N LEU A 40 10.60 9.69 -7.25
CA LEU A 40 11.23 10.24 -8.43
C LEU A 40 10.88 11.73 -8.47
N PRO A 41 11.83 12.59 -8.84
CA PRO A 41 11.51 14.00 -9.08
C PRO A 41 10.37 14.07 -10.11
N LEU A 42 9.45 15.01 -9.89
CA LEU A 42 8.36 15.26 -10.83
C LEU A 42 8.96 15.39 -12.25
N PRO A 43 8.33 14.79 -13.26
CA PRO A 43 8.82 14.90 -14.63
C PRO A 43 8.94 16.38 -14.99
N VAL A 44 10.13 16.78 -15.45
CA VAL A 44 10.32 18.11 -16.03
C VAL A 44 9.49 18.12 -17.31
N ILE A 45 8.36 18.82 -17.27
CA ILE A 45 7.53 19.03 -18.45
C ILE A 45 8.28 20.03 -19.32
N ASP A 46 8.76 19.58 -20.47
CA ASP A 46 9.41 20.45 -21.44
C ASP A 46 8.38 21.44 -22.00
N GLU A 47 8.70 22.73 -21.99
CA GLU A 47 7.77 23.80 -22.39
C GLU A 47 7.33 23.69 -23.87
N GLU A 48 8.13 23.00 -24.69
CA GLU A 48 7.83 22.67 -26.09
C GLU A 48 6.58 21.79 -26.24
N ILE A 49 6.31 20.90 -25.26
CA ILE A 49 5.16 19.99 -25.30
C ILE A 49 3.86 20.78 -25.04
N ILE A 50 3.93 21.81 -24.18
CA ILE A 50 2.78 22.65 -23.79
C ILE A 50 2.31 23.51 -24.98
N THR A 51 3.22 23.89 -25.88
CA THR A 51 2.90 24.81 -26.99
C THR A 51 2.05 24.18 -28.12
N THR A 52 1.91 22.85 -28.15
CA THR A 52 1.19 22.15 -29.23
C THR A 52 -0.32 21.98 -28.98
N VAL A 53 -0.84 22.41 -27.81
CA VAL A 53 -2.25 22.16 -27.39
C VAL A 53 -3.12 23.43 -27.40
N SER A 54 -2.79 24.44 -28.20
CA SER A 54 -3.74 25.54 -28.48
C SER A 54 -4.35 25.37 -29.87
N PRO A 55 -5.56 24.79 -29.99
CA PRO A 55 -6.35 24.93 -31.21
C PRO A 55 -6.93 26.35 -31.25
N GLY A 56 -6.71 27.03 -32.36
CA GLY A 56 -7.33 28.32 -32.67
C GLY A 56 -8.82 28.21 -32.95
#